data_AF-A0A1F7W6A8-F1
#
_entry.id   AF-A0A1F7W6A8-F1
#
_cell.length_a   1.000
_cell.length_b   1.000
_cell.length_c   1.000
_cell.angle_alpha   90.00
_cell.angle_beta   90.00
_cell.angle_gamma   90.00
#
_symmetry.space_group_name_H-M   'P 1'
#
loop_
_entity.id
_entity.type
_entity.pdbx_description
1 polymer ?
#
loop_
_entity_poly.entity_id
_entity_poly.type
_entity_poly.pdbx_seq_one_letter_code
_entity_poly.pdbx_strand_id
1 'polypeptide(L)'
;MSRIEKNQPVMEEVKEMKGELMDAAKRKPRRGWRTWVSLIVLFVLVVLIGMALWTVAATGLVTIPVISKLAYQTPSPTYVVREGIPFETLLQQQIAAETVRRAYAGDAAASNEFFISIPENTLTTELRDHLETSGQTFADQDGAQIVVLGESGIELFLPLRDNAQETALVVRLTLSVTEGMLRATAEDVRLGSWQMGSWLREGLINPALDGMLDASMRQIEGTASITSVRADNGSIIANIELP
;
A
#
# COMPACT_ATOMS: atom_id res chain seq x y z
N MET A 1 60.30 42.58 -63.28
CA MET A 1 60.35 41.36 -62.43
C MET A 1 60.81 41.78 -61.04
N SER A 2 59.87 41.99 -60.12
CA SER A 2 60.14 42.37 -58.73
C SER A 2 60.20 41.10 -57.87
N ARG A 3 61.32 40.92 -57.17
CA ARG A 3 61.60 39.79 -56.29
C ARG A 3 60.96 40.07 -54.93
N ILE A 4 59.95 39.27 -54.57
CA ILE A 4 59.25 39.36 -53.29
C ILE A 4 60.08 38.60 -52.26
N GLU A 5 60.93 39.31 -51.53
CA GLU A 5 61.48 38.88 -50.24
C GLU A 5 60.78 39.69 -49.15
N LYS A 6 59.65 39.17 -48.64
CA LYS A 6 59.01 39.66 -47.42
C LYS A 6 58.08 38.58 -46.88
N ASN A 7 58.09 38.41 -45.56
CA ASN A 7 57.14 37.66 -44.71
C ASN A 7 57.67 36.41 -43.98
N GLN A 8 58.96 36.32 -43.64
CA GLN A 8 59.39 35.38 -42.59
C GLN A 8 59.25 35.90 -41.13
N PRO A 9 59.57 37.16 -40.78
CA PRO A 9 59.56 37.54 -39.36
C PRO A 9 58.15 37.68 -38.76
N VAL A 10 57.12 37.92 -39.57
CA VAL A 10 55.74 38.09 -39.10
C VAL A 10 55.05 36.75 -38.80
N MET A 11 55.44 35.65 -39.46
CA MET A 11 54.84 34.33 -39.20
C MET A 11 55.37 33.69 -37.92
N GLU A 12 56.59 34.01 -37.49
CA GLU A 12 57.11 33.57 -36.19
C GLU A 12 56.47 34.34 -35.03
N GLU A 13 56.36 35.67 -35.09
CA GLU A 13 55.65 36.45 -34.08
C GLU A 13 54.17 36.04 -33.93
N VAL A 14 53.47 35.75 -35.03
CA VAL A 14 52.06 35.30 -34.96
C VAL A 14 51.94 33.88 -34.38
N LYS A 15 52.94 33.01 -34.59
CA LYS A 15 52.97 31.68 -33.96
C LYS A 15 53.27 31.77 -32.46
N GLU A 16 54.19 32.63 -32.07
CA GLU A 16 54.53 32.86 -30.66
C GLU A 16 53.36 33.51 -29.92
N MET A 17 52.72 34.53 -30.51
CA MET A 17 51.49 35.12 -29.97
C MET A 17 50.33 34.13 -29.88
N LYS A 18 50.17 33.22 -30.85
CA LYS A 18 49.17 32.13 -30.77
C LYS A 18 49.51 31.11 -29.68
N GLY A 19 50.79 30.80 -29.49
CA GLY A 19 51.29 29.93 -28.43
C GLY A 19 51.02 30.50 -27.05
N GLU A 20 51.36 31.78 -26.84
CA GLU A 20 51.10 32.50 -25.59
C GLU A 20 49.61 32.70 -25.33
N LEU A 21 48.80 32.99 -26.36
CA LEU A 21 47.33 33.08 -26.23
C LEU A 21 46.70 31.70 -25.93
N MET A 22 47.22 30.61 -26.50
CA MET A 22 46.74 29.26 -26.18
C MET A 22 47.15 28.80 -24.78
N ASP A 23 48.35 29.18 -24.31
CA ASP A 23 48.81 28.86 -22.96
C ASP A 23 48.15 29.74 -21.89
N ALA A 24 47.82 31.00 -22.21
CA ALA A 24 46.98 31.86 -21.38
C ALA A 24 45.52 31.37 -21.33
N ALA A 25 44.97 30.88 -22.46
CA ALA A 25 43.62 30.31 -22.52
C ALA A 25 43.48 28.97 -21.78
N LYS A 26 44.55 28.16 -21.74
CA LYS A 26 44.59 26.88 -20.99
C LYS A 26 44.70 27.05 -19.48
N ARG A 27 45.13 28.22 -18.99
CA ARG A 27 45.18 28.55 -17.56
C ARG A 27 43.86 29.14 -17.04
N LYS A 28 42.71 28.58 -17.43
CA LYS A 28 41.47 28.86 -16.69
C LYS A 28 41.51 28.09 -15.36
N PRO A 29 41.52 28.75 -14.19
CA PRO A 29 41.59 28.06 -12.92
C PRO A 29 40.31 27.22 -12.75
N ARG A 30 40.44 25.89 -12.86
CA ARG A 30 39.41 24.88 -12.52
C ARG A 30 38.95 24.94 -11.05
N ARG A 31 39.38 25.94 -10.29
CA ARG A 31 39.15 26.13 -8.85
C ARG A 31 37.67 26.32 -8.51
N GLY A 32 36.86 26.83 -9.45
CA GLY A 32 35.40 26.95 -9.28
C GLY A 32 34.61 25.65 -9.47
N TRP A 33 35.11 24.68 -10.25
CA TRP A 33 34.34 23.45 -10.53
C TRP A 33 34.10 22.62 -9.26
N ARG A 34 35.13 22.52 -8.39
CA ARG A 34 35.01 21.78 -7.12
C ARG A 34 34.02 22.42 -6.15
N THR A 35 33.94 23.75 -6.11
CA THR A 35 32.95 24.46 -5.28
C THR A 35 31.54 24.30 -5.83
N TRP A 36 31.33 24.33 -7.15
CA TRP A 36 30.02 24.06 -7.76
C TRP A 36 29.55 22.62 -7.52
N VAL A 37 30.44 21.63 -7.67
CA VAL A 37 30.11 20.22 -7.35
C VAL A 37 29.76 20.07 -5.87
N SER A 38 30.51 20.69 -4.96
CA SER A 38 30.20 20.65 -3.52
C SER A 38 28.85 21.27 -3.19
N LEU A 39 28.48 22.38 -3.86
CA LEU A 39 27.17 23.02 -3.68
C LEU A 39 26.04 22.14 -4.24
N ILE A 40 26.24 21.50 -5.38
CA ILE A 40 25.27 20.56 -5.96
C ILE A 40 25.08 19.35 -5.04
N VAL A 41 26.15 18.77 -4.52
CA VAL A 41 26.08 17.64 -3.57
C VAL A 41 25.36 18.05 -2.30
N LEU A 42 25.67 19.22 -1.73
CA LEU A 42 24.98 19.74 -0.56
C LEU A 42 23.48 19.98 -0.84
N PHE A 43 23.16 20.55 -1.99
CA PHE A 43 21.78 20.78 -2.41
C PHE A 43 21.01 19.46 -2.54
N VAL A 44 21.59 18.45 -3.20
CA VAL A 44 21.00 17.12 -3.31
C VAL A 44 20.78 16.51 -1.93
N LEU A 45 21.75 16.62 -1.02
CA LEU A 45 21.62 16.12 0.35
C LEU A 45 20.46 16.80 1.10
N VAL A 46 20.34 18.12 1.01
CA VAL A 46 19.25 18.87 1.63
C VAL A 46 17.90 18.46 1.04
N VAL A 47 17.81 18.26 -0.28
CA VAL A 47 16.59 17.77 -0.94
C VAL A 47 16.22 16.36 -0.45
N LEU A 48 17.20 15.45 -0.33
CA LEU A 48 16.96 14.09 0.17
C LEU A 48 16.47 14.08 1.62
N ILE A 49 17.08 14.91 2.49
CA ILE A 49 16.63 15.07 3.88
C ILE A 49 15.21 15.65 3.90
N GLY A 50 14.94 16.67 3.07
CA GLY A 50 13.60 17.24 2.94
C GLY A 50 12.55 16.21 2.50
N MET A 51 12.88 15.36 1.52
CA MET A 51 12.02 14.26 1.09
C MET A 51 11.79 13.23 2.20
N ALA A 52 12.83 12.86 2.95
CA ALA A 52 12.70 11.93 4.07
C ALA A 52 11.83 12.51 5.20
N LEU A 53 12.01 13.80 5.54
CA LEU A 53 11.15 14.47 6.52
C LEU A 53 9.70 14.58 6.02
N TRP A 54 9.50 14.77 4.72
CA TRP A 54 8.18 14.78 4.11
C TRP A 54 7.48 13.43 4.20
N THR A 55 8.15 12.34 3.86
CA THR A 55 7.56 11.00 3.93
C THR A 55 7.21 10.63 5.36
N VAL A 56 8.08 10.93 6.33
CA VAL A 56 7.79 10.73 7.76
C VAL A 56 6.59 11.58 8.20
N ALA A 57 6.52 12.85 7.82
CA ALA A 57 5.38 13.70 8.16
C ALA A 57 4.06 13.22 7.55
N ALA A 58 4.10 12.68 6.32
CA ALA A 58 2.93 12.14 5.63
C ALA A 58 2.35 10.88 6.33
N THR A 59 3.17 10.11 7.05
CA THR A 59 2.65 9.01 7.87
C THR A 59 1.80 9.48 9.06
N GLY A 60 1.97 10.73 9.52
CA GLY A 60 1.32 11.26 10.73
C GLY A 60 1.78 10.59 12.03
N LEU A 61 2.80 9.73 12.00
CA LEU A 61 3.37 9.13 13.20
C LEU A 61 4.16 10.16 14.03
N VAL A 62 4.71 11.19 13.39
CA VAL A 62 5.51 12.24 14.04
C VAL A 62 5.04 13.61 13.56
N THR A 63 4.83 14.53 14.50
CA THR A 63 4.45 15.92 14.21
C THR A 63 5.69 16.79 13.98
N ILE A 64 5.86 17.27 12.76
CA ILE A 64 6.90 18.25 12.39
C ILE A 64 6.20 19.63 12.25
N PRO A 65 6.56 20.65 13.06
CA PRO A 65 5.80 21.91 13.25
C PRO A 65 5.45 22.76 12.02
N VAL A 66 5.93 22.40 10.82
CA VAL A 66 5.66 23.11 9.55
C VAL A 66 5.25 22.15 8.43
N ILE A 67 5.93 21.01 8.30
CA ILE A 67 5.73 20.07 7.20
C ILE A 67 4.44 19.27 7.38
N SER A 68 4.13 18.83 8.60
CA SER A 68 2.94 17.99 8.85
C SER A 68 1.64 18.67 8.45
N LYS A 69 1.51 19.99 8.63
CA LYS A 69 0.30 20.74 8.23
C LYS A 69 0.01 20.72 6.73
N LEU A 70 1.04 20.54 5.91
CA LEU A 70 0.93 20.54 4.44
C LEU A 70 0.91 19.12 3.87
N ALA A 71 1.68 18.22 4.48
CA ALA A 71 1.85 16.86 3.98
C ALA A 71 0.76 15.89 4.47
N TYR A 72 0.13 16.19 5.61
CA TYR A 72 -0.78 15.25 6.28
C TYR A 72 -2.26 15.61 6.06
N GLN A 73 -3.06 14.58 5.84
CA GLN A 73 -4.52 14.63 5.86
C GLN A 73 -4.99 13.44 6.68
N THR A 74 -5.87 13.69 7.64
CA THR A 74 -6.43 12.64 8.50
C THR A 74 -7.15 11.62 7.62
N PRO A 75 -6.75 10.34 7.65
CA PRO A 75 -7.42 9.31 6.89
C PRO A 75 -8.81 9.05 7.49
N SER A 76 -9.80 8.86 6.62
CA SER A 76 -11.14 8.46 7.02
C SER A 76 -11.56 7.21 6.25
N PRO A 77 -12.36 6.31 6.84
CA PRO A 77 -12.97 5.21 6.12
C PRO A 77 -13.88 5.76 5.01
N THR A 78 -14.16 4.95 3.99
CA THR A 78 -15.09 5.32 2.91
C THR A 78 -16.47 5.68 3.45
N TYR A 79 -16.96 4.92 4.43
CA TYR A 79 -18.12 5.24 5.27
C TYR A 79 -18.05 4.45 6.58
N VAL A 80 -18.89 4.82 7.55
CA VAL A 80 -18.92 4.18 8.87
C VAL A 80 -19.89 3.01 8.87
N VAL A 81 -19.38 1.83 9.21
CA VAL A 81 -20.16 0.59 9.36
C VAL A 81 -20.64 0.48 10.80
N ARG A 82 -21.90 0.03 10.97
CA ARG A 82 -22.46 -0.26 12.31
C ARG A 82 -22.07 -1.68 12.72
N GLU A 83 -21.90 -1.91 14.00
CA GLU A 83 -21.66 -3.25 14.53
C GLU A 83 -22.80 -4.21 14.18
N GLY A 84 -22.41 -5.44 13.88
CA GLY A 84 -23.31 -6.52 13.49
C GLY A 84 -23.43 -7.61 14.55
N ILE A 85 -23.93 -8.75 14.10
CA ILE A 85 -23.93 -9.99 14.89
C ILE A 85 -22.59 -10.71 14.72
N PRO A 86 -22.11 -11.43 15.76
CA PRO A 86 -20.91 -12.26 15.64
C PRO A 86 -21.03 -13.31 14.54
N PHE A 87 -19.89 -13.66 13.95
CA PHE A 87 -19.79 -14.55 12.80
C PHE A 87 -20.29 -15.96 13.11
N GLU A 88 -20.01 -16.51 14.30
CA GLU A 88 -20.50 -17.83 14.69
C GLU A 88 -22.02 -17.85 14.75
N THR A 89 -22.63 -16.76 15.24
CA THR A 89 -24.09 -16.64 15.32
C THR A 89 -24.69 -16.58 13.92
N LEU A 90 -24.10 -15.79 13.03
CA LEU A 90 -24.52 -15.71 11.62
C LEU A 90 -24.40 -17.06 10.93
N LEU A 91 -23.27 -17.75 11.11
CA LEU A 91 -22.98 -19.04 10.48
C LEU A 91 -23.97 -20.11 10.95
N GLN A 92 -24.24 -20.19 12.25
CA GLN A 92 -25.25 -21.10 12.80
C GLN A 92 -26.63 -20.85 12.21
N GLN A 93 -27.03 -19.58 12.06
CA GLN A 93 -28.32 -19.22 11.45
C GLN A 93 -28.39 -19.63 9.98
N GLN A 94 -27.33 -19.40 9.19
CA GLN A 94 -27.31 -19.76 7.77
C GLN A 94 -27.29 -21.28 7.56
N ILE A 95 -26.48 -22.01 8.33
CA ILE A 95 -26.44 -23.49 8.27
C ILE A 95 -27.79 -24.08 8.68
N ALA A 96 -28.41 -23.57 9.75
CA ALA A 96 -29.73 -24.05 10.20
C ALA A 96 -30.80 -23.78 9.13
N ALA A 97 -30.84 -22.58 8.55
CA ALA A 97 -31.76 -22.23 7.48
C ALA A 97 -31.58 -23.13 6.24
N GLU A 98 -30.33 -23.38 5.86
CA GLU A 98 -30.01 -24.24 4.72
C GLU A 98 -30.37 -25.72 4.98
N THR A 99 -30.13 -26.22 6.19
CA THR A 99 -30.51 -27.58 6.59
C THR A 99 -32.02 -27.77 6.51
N VAL A 100 -32.78 -26.80 7.01
CA VAL A 100 -34.25 -26.79 6.93
C VAL A 100 -34.70 -26.73 5.47
N ARG A 101 -34.08 -25.88 4.65
CA ARG A 101 -34.37 -25.78 3.21
C ARG A 101 -34.16 -27.12 2.50
N ARG A 102 -33.05 -27.80 2.76
CA ARG A 102 -32.73 -29.13 2.20
C ARG A 102 -33.72 -30.19 2.65
N ALA A 103 -34.10 -30.20 3.93
CA ALA A 103 -35.09 -31.13 4.47
C ALA A 103 -36.45 -30.99 3.78
N TYR A 104 -36.86 -29.77 3.43
CA TYR A 104 -38.12 -29.52 2.71
C TYR A 104 -38.03 -29.72 1.18
N ALA A 105 -36.86 -29.47 0.57
CA ALA A 105 -36.66 -29.64 -0.87
C ALA A 105 -36.51 -31.12 -1.30
N GLY A 106 -36.18 -32.00 -0.36
CA GLY A 106 -35.93 -33.42 -0.62
C GLY A 106 -34.56 -33.68 -1.26
N ASP A 107 -34.08 -34.92 -1.13
CA ASP A 107 -32.71 -35.38 -1.44
C ASP A 107 -32.30 -35.16 -2.92
N ALA A 108 -33.27 -35.03 -3.83
CA ALA A 108 -33.03 -34.94 -5.27
C ALA A 108 -32.67 -33.53 -5.77
N ALA A 109 -32.78 -32.48 -4.94
CA ALA A 109 -32.53 -31.08 -5.32
C ALA A 109 -31.44 -30.39 -4.49
N ALA A 110 -30.81 -31.10 -3.55
CA ALA A 110 -29.74 -30.54 -2.74
C ALA A 110 -28.43 -30.54 -3.54
N SER A 111 -28.05 -29.40 -4.10
CA SER A 111 -26.68 -29.19 -4.56
C SER A 111 -25.71 -29.27 -3.37
N ASN A 112 -24.54 -29.87 -3.57
CA ASN A 112 -23.44 -29.82 -2.57
C ASN A 112 -22.88 -28.40 -2.38
N GLU A 113 -23.30 -27.47 -3.23
CA GLU A 113 -22.99 -26.04 -3.13
C GLU A 113 -23.87 -25.35 -2.07
N PHE A 114 -23.25 -24.50 -1.27
CA PHE A 114 -23.91 -23.61 -0.33
C PHE A 114 -23.27 -22.22 -0.37
N PHE A 115 -24.10 -21.19 -0.25
CA PHE A 115 -23.66 -19.80 -0.28
C PHE A 115 -23.64 -19.25 1.14
N ILE A 116 -22.48 -18.73 1.56
CA ILE A 116 -22.37 -17.93 2.77
C ILE A 116 -22.31 -16.46 2.36
N SER A 117 -23.20 -15.65 2.92
CA SER A 117 -23.16 -14.19 2.79
C SER A 117 -22.73 -13.60 4.13
N ILE A 118 -21.54 -13.00 4.17
CA ILE A 118 -20.98 -12.37 5.36
C ILE A 118 -21.14 -10.85 5.22
N PRO A 119 -22.07 -10.22 5.95
CA PRO A 119 -22.27 -8.79 5.89
C PRO A 119 -21.13 -8.04 6.57
N GLU A 120 -20.87 -6.82 6.10
CA GLU A 120 -19.77 -5.98 6.58
C GLU A 120 -19.84 -5.63 8.07
N ASN A 121 -21.05 -5.57 8.63
CA ASN A 121 -21.26 -5.33 10.04
C ASN A 121 -20.72 -6.51 10.88
N THR A 122 -20.91 -7.75 10.43
CA THR A 122 -20.31 -8.93 11.05
C THR A 122 -18.80 -8.95 10.88
N LEU A 123 -18.27 -8.64 9.68
CA LEU A 123 -16.82 -8.54 9.46
C LEU A 123 -16.16 -7.50 10.38
N THR A 124 -16.84 -6.37 10.56
CA THR A 124 -16.38 -5.30 11.46
C THR A 124 -16.42 -5.74 12.92
N THR A 125 -17.47 -6.44 13.36
CA THR A 125 -17.53 -7.02 14.71
C THR A 125 -16.38 -8.00 14.93
N GLU A 126 -16.17 -8.95 14.01
CA GLU A 126 -15.07 -9.93 14.13
C GLU A 126 -13.68 -9.29 14.18
N LEU A 127 -13.45 -8.24 13.38
CA LEU A 127 -12.20 -7.50 13.44
C LEU A 127 -11.97 -6.91 14.83
N ARG A 128 -13.00 -6.30 15.42
CA ARG A 128 -12.91 -5.69 16.74
C ARG A 128 -12.65 -6.73 17.82
N ASP A 129 -13.41 -7.81 17.80
CA ASP A 129 -13.29 -8.92 18.75
C ASP A 129 -11.89 -9.58 18.66
N HIS A 130 -11.35 -9.70 17.44
CA HIS A 130 -9.99 -10.20 17.24
C HIS A 130 -8.92 -9.24 17.76
N LEU A 131 -9.07 -7.93 17.54
CA LEU A 131 -8.15 -6.92 18.09
C LEU A 131 -8.16 -6.93 19.62
N GLU A 132 -9.34 -7.08 20.23
CA GLU A 132 -9.49 -7.21 21.68
C GLU A 132 -8.77 -8.45 22.22
N THR A 133 -9.09 -9.60 21.62
CA THR A 133 -8.65 -10.91 22.12
C THR A 133 -7.16 -11.16 21.87
N SER A 134 -6.63 -10.65 20.76
CA SER A 134 -5.20 -10.77 20.44
C SER A 134 -4.31 -9.89 21.33
N GLY A 135 -4.89 -8.94 22.07
CA GLY A 135 -4.15 -7.99 22.90
C GLY A 135 -3.28 -7.03 22.08
N GLN A 136 -3.57 -6.84 20.79
CA GLN A 136 -2.83 -5.90 19.96
C GLN A 136 -3.10 -4.47 20.40
N THR A 137 -2.05 -3.76 20.80
CA THR A 137 -2.18 -2.41 21.39
C THR A 137 -1.96 -1.28 20.41
N PHE A 138 -1.56 -1.56 19.15
CA PHE A 138 -1.22 -0.50 18.20
C PHE A 138 -2.44 0.12 17.52
N ALA A 139 -3.56 -0.62 17.44
CA ALA A 139 -4.79 -0.17 16.81
C ALA A 139 -5.83 0.23 17.87
N ASP A 140 -6.64 1.23 17.54
CA ASP A 140 -7.85 1.57 18.26
C ASP A 140 -9.00 0.66 17.76
N GLN A 141 -9.44 -0.22 18.65
CA GLN A 141 -10.47 -1.23 18.37
C GLN A 141 -11.81 -0.56 18.02
N ASP A 142 -12.20 0.49 18.75
CA ASP A 142 -13.54 1.09 18.60
C ASP A 142 -13.73 1.75 17.24
N GLY A 143 -12.63 2.25 16.65
CA GLY A 143 -12.60 2.83 15.32
C GLY A 143 -12.29 1.84 14.20
N ALA A 144 -11.84 0.61 14.51
CA ALA A 144 -11.50 -0.40 13.52
C ALA A 144 -12.76 -0.88 12.78
N GLN A 145 -12.66 -1.04 11.46
CA GLN A 145 -13.77 -1.55 10.64
C GLN A 145 -13.33 -2.12 9.31
N ILE A 146 -14.22 -2.95 8.74
CA ILE A 146 -14.10 -3.53 7.42
C ILE A 146 -15.28 -3.04 6.58
N VAL A 147 -14.98 -2.37 5.47
CA VAL A 147 -15.97 -1.82 4.54
C VAL A 147 -15.96 -2.64 3.26
N VAL A 148 -17.12 -3.08 2.79
CA VAL A 148 -17.22 -3.77 1.50
C VAL A 148 -17.52 -2.77 0.39
N LEU A 149 -16.59 -2.63 -0.57
CA LEU A 149 -16.63 -1.63 -1.66
C LEU A 149 -17.22 -2.19 -2.97
N GLY A 150 -18.11 -3.18 -2.87
CA GLY A 150 -18.67 -3.89 -4.03
C GLY A 150 -17.57 -4.56 -4.86
N GLU A 151 -17.61 -4.40 -6.19
CA GLU A 151 -16.61 -5.00 -7.10
C GLU A 151 -15.17 -4.51 -6.85
N SER A 152 -14.98 -3.40 -6.14
CA SER A 152 -13.65 -2.87 -5.80
C SER A 152 -12.97 -3.60 -4.64
N GLY A 153 -13.65 -4.59 -4.04
CA GLY A 153 -13.12 -5.40 -2.95
C GLY A 153 -13.48 -4.86 -1.57
N ILE A 154 -12.51 -4.83 -0.67
CA ILE A 154 -12.70 -4.55 0.76
C ILE A 154 -11.71 -3.48 1.20
N GLU A 155 -12.15 -2.57 2.06
CA GLU A 155 -11.30 -1.62 2.76
C GLU A 155 -11.24 -1.95 4.25
N LEU A 156 -10.05 -2.28 4.72
CA LEU A 156 -9.73 -2.42 6.14
C LEU A 156 -9.23 -1.08 6.66
N PHE A 157 -9.93 -0.51 7.63
CA PHE A 157 -9.57 0.74 8.30
C PHE A 157 -9.19 0.45 9.76
N LEU A 158 -7.93 0.74 10.10
CA LEU A 158 -7.32 0.49 11.40
C LEU A 158 -6.73 1.78 11.97
N PRO A 159 -7.49 2.55 12.76
CA PRO A 159 -6.96 3.72 13.43
C PRO A 159 -5.86 3.33 14.41
N LEU A 160 -4.82 4.14 14.52
CA LEU A 160 -3.73 3.90 15.47
C LEU A 160 -4.12 4.42 16.85
N ARG A 161 -3.86 3.62 17.87
CA ARG A 161 -4.09 3.98 19.27
C ARG A 161 -3.14 5.09 19.71
N ASP A 162 -3.63 6.00 20.55
CA ASP A 162 -2.87 7.08 21.18
C ASP A 162 -2.10 7.98 20.18
N ASN A 163 -2.61 8.12 18.95
CA ASN A 163 -1.99 8.97 17.94
C ASN A 163 -2.65 10.36 17.87
N ALA A 164 -1.87 11.41 18.20
CA ALA A 164 -2.36 12.79 18.21
C ALA A 164 -2.72 13.37 16.82
N GLN A 165 -2.44 12.68 15.73
CA GLN A 165 -2.82 13.08 14.38
C GLN A 165 -4.02 12.27 13.85
N GLU A 166 -4.57 11.35 14.65
CA GLU A 166 -5.66 10.45 14.24
C GLU A 166 -5.27 9.61 13.00
N THR A 167 -4.00 9.21 12.90
CA THR A 167 -3.52 8.34 11.82
C THR A 167 -4.20 6.98 11.85
N ALA A 168 -4.49 6.45 10.66
CA ALA A 168 -4.96 5.10 10.46
C ALA A 168 -4.11 4.38 9.39
N LEU A 169 -4.00 3.07 9.55
CA LEU A 169 -3.63 2.15 8.49
C LEU A 169 -4.90 1.84 7.68
N VAL A 170 -4.85 2.09 6.38
CA VAL A 170 -5.93 1.77 5.44
C VAL A 170 -5.40 0.80 4.42
N VAL A 171 -6.04 -0.35 4.29
CA VAL A 171 -5.65 -1.40 3.35
C VAL A 171 -6.84 -1.72 2.47
N ARG A 172 -6.67 -1.55 1.16
CA ARG A 172 -7.66 -1.98 0.17
C ARG A 172 -7.23 -3.31 -0.42
N LEU A 173 -8.12 -4.28 -0.31
CA LEU A 173 -7.88 -5.68 -0.64
C LEU A 173 -8.88 -6.13 -1.71
N THR A 174 -8.40 -6.89 -2.69
CA THR A 174 -9.24 -7.69 -3.58
C THR A 174 -9.18 -9.14 -3.15
N LEU A 175 -10.33 -9.81 -3.12
CA LEU A 175 -10.43 -11.24 -2.81
C LEU A 175 -10.53 -12.04 -4.10
N SER A 176 -9.83 -13.16 -4.17
CA SER A 176 -9.92 -14.10 -5.27
C SER A 176 -9.81 -15.53 -4.76
N VAL A 177 -10.25 -16.50 -5.57
CA VAL A 177 -10.04 -17.92 -5.30
C VAL A 177 -9.03 -18.45 -6.31
N THR A 178 -7.97 -19.08 -5.83
CA THR A 178 -6.96 -19.75 -6.65
C THR A 178 -6.76 -21.16 -6.10
N GLU A 179 -6.98 -22.19 -6.92
CA GLU A 179 -6.83 -23.60 -6.52
C GLU A 179 -7.70 -24.00 -5.31
N GLY A 180 -8.93 -23.45 -5.21
CA GLY A 180 -9.85 -23.70 -4.09
C GLY A 180 -9.50 -22.95 -2.80
N MET A 181 -8.44 -22.14 -2.82
CA MET A 181 -7.96 -21.36 -1.68
C MET A 181 -8.32 -19.89 -1.84
N LEU A 182 -8.78 -19.28 -0.75
CA LEU A 182 -9.01 -17.83 -0.70
C LEU A 182 -7.67 -17.09 -0.68
N ARG A 183 -7.51 -16.14 -1.59
CA ARG A 183 -6.36 -15.22 -1.70
C ARG A 183 -6.85 -13.80 -1.49
N ALA A 184 -6.05 -12.99 -0.82
CA ALA A 184 -6.26 -11.55 -0.72
C ALA A 184 -5.05 -10.81 -1.27
N THR A 185 -5.28 -9.90 -2.21
CA THR A 185 -4.24 -9.05 -2.78
C THR A 185 -4.44 -7.64 -2.27
N ALA A 186 -3.40 -7.03 -1.68
CA ALA A 186 -3.45 -5.61 -1.39
C ALA A 186 -3.28 -4.82 -2.69
N GLU A 187 -4.26 -3.97 -2.98
CA GLU A 187 -4.24 -3.02 -4.09
C GLU A 187 -3.68 -1.67 -3.65
N ASP A 188 -4.08 -1.21 -2.46
CA ASP A 188 -3.61 0.05 -1.90
C ASP A 188 -3.35 -0.11 -0.40
N VAL A 189 -2.24 0.45 0.06
CA VAL A 189 -1.87 0.44 1.48
C VAL A 189 -1.43 1.83 1.85
N ARG A 190 -2.13 2.43 2.80
CA ARG A 190 -1.88 3.79 3.26
C ARG A 190 -1.69 3.83 4.75
N LEU A 191 -0.74 4.65 5.19
CA LEU A 191 -0.58 5.01 6.59
C LEU A 191 -0.69 6.52 6.69
N GLY A 192 -1.82 7.02 7.18
CA GLY A 192 -2.12 8.45 7.11
C GLY A 192 -2.30 8.92 5.65
N SER A 193 -1.55 9.95 5.25
CA SER A 193 -1.49 10.41 3.86
C SER A 193 -0.41 9.72 3.03
N TRP A 194 0.50 8.98 3.66
CA TRP A 194 1.52 8.23 2.93
C TRP A 194 0.93 7.00 2.27
N GLN A 195 1.19 6.87 0.96
CA GLN A 195 0.86 5.69 0.17
C GLN A 195 2.09 4.80 0.03
N MET A 196 1.94 3.53 0.39
CA MET A 196 2.99 2.53 0.25
C MET A 196 3.26 2.24 -1.22
N GLY A 197 4.54 2.21 -1.60
CA GLY A 197 4.94 1.83 -2.96
C GLY A 197 4.64 0.36 -3.26
N SER A 198 4.39 0.04 -4.53
CA SER A 198 4.07 -1.32 -4.99
C SER A 198 5.09 -2.37 -4.54
N TRP A 199 6.38 -2.03 -4.54
CA TRP A 199 7.46 -2.94 -4.14
C TRP A 199 7.38 -3.36 -2.66
N LEU A 200 6.95 -2.46 -1.76
CA LEU A 200 6.75 -2.80 -0.35
C LEU A 200 5.49 -3.63 -0.16
N ARG A 201 4.42 -3.27 -0.86
CA ARG A 201 3.15 -3.98 -0.83
C ARG A 201 3.32 -5.43 -1.31
N GLU A 202 3.97 -5.62 -2.45
CA GLU A 202 4.24 -6.94 -3.03
C GLU A 202 5.30 -7.73 -2.24
N GLY A 203 6.29 -7.05 -1.67
CA GLY A 203 7.38 -7.70 -0.94
C GLY A 203 7.09 -8.05 0.52
N LEU A 204 6.18 -7.32 1.18
CA LEU A 204 5.91 -7.46 2.62
C LEU A 204 4.44 -7.76 2.92
N ILE A 205 3.51 -7.03 2.30
CA ILE A 205 2.08 -7.09 2.67
C ILE A 205 1.42 -8.32 2.05
N ASN A 206 1.54 -8.52 0.74
CA ASN A 206 0.92 -9.67 0.07
C ASN A 206 1.41 -11.02 0.63
N PRO A 207 2.72 -11.25 0.86
CA PRO A 207 3.19 -12.49 1.48
C PRO A 207 2.67 -12.70 2.90
N ALA A 208 2.49 -11.63 3.68
CA ALA A 208 1.91 -11.72 5.02
C ALA A 208 0.41 -12.08 4.95
N LEU A 209 -0.34 -11.46 4.04
CA LEU A 209 -1.76 -11.78 3.80
C LEU A 209 -1.93 -13.23 3.35
N ASP A 210 -1.11 -13.68 2.39
CA ASP A 210 -1.09 -15.06 1.93
C ASP A 210 -0.79 -16.02 3.08
N GLY A 211 0.21 -15.73 3.91
CA GLY A 211 0.54 -16.56 5.06
C GLY A 211 -0.59 -16.66 6.10
N MET A 212 -1.28 -15.55 6.37
CA MET A 212 -2.42 -15.53 7.30
C MET A 212 -3.64 -16.31 6.76
N LEU A 213 -3.94 -16.13 5.47
CA LEU A 213 -5.04 -16.83 4.81
C LEU A 213 -4.74 -18.32 4.64
N ASP A 214 -3.53 -18.69 4.22
CA ASP A 214 -3.12 -20.09 4.08
C ASP A 214 -3.19 -20.81 5.44
N ALA A 215 -2.78 -20.16 6.53
CA ALA A 215 -2.90 -20.73 7.87
C ALA A 215 -4.36 -20.98 8.29
N SER A 216 -5.27 -20.08 7.90
CA SER A 216 -6.71 -20.19 8.17
C SER A 216 -7.36 -21.27 7.30
N MET A 217 -7.04 -21.28 6.00
CA MET A 217 -7.60 -22.20 5.03
C MET A 217 -7.18 -23.66 5.28
N ARG A 218 -5.96 -23.90 5.78
CA ARG A 218 -5.52 -25.25 6.19
C ARG A 218 -6.38 -25.88 7.29
N GLN A 219 -7.08 -25.07 8.10
CA GLN A 219 -8.00 -25.59 9.11
C GLN A 219 -9.32 -26.08 8.49
N ILE A 220 -9.66 -25.58 7.30
CA ILE A 220 -10.89 -25.88 6.56
C ILE A 220 -10.63 -26.93 5.47
N GLU A 221 -9.38 -27.05 5.03
CA GLU A 221 -8.91 -27.99 4.02
C GLU A 221 -9.35 -29.43 4.36
N GLY A 222 -10.09 -30.06 3.45
CA GLY A 222 -10.65 -31.40 3.61
C GLY A 222 -12.08 -31.45 4.16
N THR A 223 -12.62 -30.34 4.66
CA THR A 223 -14.04 -30.25 5.07
C THR A 223 -14.88 -29.53 4.02
N ALA A 224 -14.33 -28.52 3.35
CA ALA A 224 -15.01 -27.74 2.33
C ALA A 224 -14.01 -27.07 1.36
N SER A 225 -14.47 -26.76 0.16
CA SER A 225 -13.71 -26.01 -0.85
C SER A 225 -14.43 -24.71 -1.20
N ILE A 226 -13.73 -23.57 -1.23
CA ILE A 226 -14.31 -22.31 -1.67
C ILE A 226 -14.17 -22.25 -3.19
N THR A 227 -15.28 -22.22 -3.92
CA THR A 227 -15.28 -22.22 -5.39
C THR A 227 -15.24 -20.81 -5.96
N SER A 228 -15.88 -19.86 -5.28
CA SER A 228 -15.85 -18.45 -5.66
C SER A 228 -16.05 -17.54 -4.47
N VAL A 229 -15.50 -16.33 -4.56
CA VAL A 229 -15.71 -15.25 -3.60
C VAL A 229 -16.01 -13.98 -4.39
N ARG A 230 -17.00 -13.21 -3.94
CA ARG A 230 -17.29 -11.88 -4.50
C ARG A 230 -17.74 -10.93 -3.40
N ALA A 231 -17.32 -9.67 -3.52
CA ALA A 231 -17.82 -8.58 -2.70
C ALA A 231 -19.02 -7.93 -3.42
N ASP A 232 -20.17 -7.86 -2.75
CA ASP A 232 -21.42 -7.35 -3.32
C ASP A 232 -22.28 -6.68 -2.25
N ASN A 233 -22.72 -5.45 -2.50
CA ASN A 233 -23.69 -4.70 -1.69
C ASN A 233 -23.50 -4.80 -0.15
N GLY A 234 -22.31 -4.51 0.36
CA GLY A 234 -22.05 -4.54 1.81
C GLY A 234 -21.85 -5.95 2.37
N SER A 235 -21.63 -6.97 1.53
CA SER A 235 -21.39 -8.35 1.96
C SER A 235 -20.32 -9.05 1.12
N ILE A 236 -19.60 -9.97 1.74
CA ILE A 236 -18.77 -10.96 1.04
C ILE A 236 -19.60 -12.21 0.84
N ILE A 237 -19.76 -12.64 -0.40
CA ILE A 237 -20.46 -13.85 -0.77
C ILE A 237 -19.43 -14.88 -1.18
N ALA A 238 -19.36 -15.98 -0.42
CA ALA A 238 -18.54 -17.14 -0.73
C ALA A 238 -19.44 -18.30 -1.17
N ASN A 239 -19.13 -18.90 -2.32
CA ASN A 239 -19.70 -20.18 -2.71
C ASN A 239 -18.76 -21.28 -2.23
N ILE A 240 -19.33 -22.25 -1.51
CA ILE A 240 -18.58 -23.31 -0.86
C ILE A 240 -19.18 -24.65 -1.29
N GLU A 241 -18.29 -25.58 -1.64
CA GLU A 241 -18.61 -26.95 -2.03
C GLU A 241 -18.18 -27.91 -0.93
N LEU A 242 -19.08 -28.80 -0.53
CA LEU A 242 -18.78 -29.91 0.37
C LEU A 242 -18.32 -31.14 -0.44
N PRO A 243 -17.38 -31.93 0.10
CA PRO A 243 -16.89 -33.16 -0.54
C PRO A 243 -17.99 -34.23 -0.69
#